data_AF-A0A9D8DJJ1-F1
#
_entry.id   AF-A0A9D8DJJ1-F1
#
_cell.length_a   1.000
_cell.length_b   1.000
_cell.length_c   1.000
_cell.angle_alpha   90.00
_cell.angle_beta   90.00
_cell.angle_gamma   90.00
#
_symmetry.space_group_name_H-M   'P 1'
#
loop_
_entity.id
_entity.type
_entity.pdbx_description
1 polymer ?
#
loop_
_entity_poly.entity_id
_entity_poly.type
_entity_poly.pdbx_seq_one_letter_code
_entity_poly.pdbx_strand_id
1 'polypeptide(L)'
;MPRRFGESLSREKERFVSLGPAEILVIFVIALLVFGPQRLPEIGRQVGKGMREIRKFQQSLRSDFDDVLADDLSDQVEPAPILPPMTPDASPAGTVAETGDTTSTPDVADAMPPAPPMAPDPRHRPSPPDA
;
A
#
# COMPACT_ATOMS: atom_id res chain seq x y z
N MET A 1 27.72 -54.46 -29.00
CA MET A 1 27.89 -53.53 -27.86
C MET A 1 27.25 -52.19 -28.22
N PRO A 2 26.07 -51.85 -27.69
CA PRO A 2 25.47 -50.53 -27.90
C PRO A 2 26.17 -49.50 -27.02
N ARG A 3 26.61 -48.40 -27.64
CA ARG A 3 27.24 -47.27 -26.95
C ARG A 3 26.19 -46.57 -26.09
N ARG A 4 26.52 -46.37 -24.81
CA ARG A 4 25.78 -45.48 -23.90
C ARG A 4 25.91 -44.04 -24.40
N PHE A 5 24.97 -43.63 -25.23
CA PHE A 5 24.79 -42.25 -25.68
C PHE A 5 23.52 -41.71 -25.02
N GLY A 6 23.58 -41.46 -23.72
CA GLY A 6 22.41 -41.05 -22.94
C GLY A 6 22.69 -40.21 -21.70
N GLU A 7 23.95 -39.87 -21.41
CA GLU A 7 24.29 -39.15 -20.16
C GLU A 7 24.66 -37.67 -20.37
N SER A 8 24.49 -37.12 -21.57
CA SER A 8 24.94 -35.75 -21.89
C SER A 8 23.88 -34.65 -21.70
N LEU A 9 22.66 -34.95 -21.23
CA LEU A 9 21.60 -33.93 -21.15
C LEU A 9 21.14 -33.56 -19.73
N SER A 10 21.53 -34.30 -18.69
CA SER A 10 21.14 -33.97 -17.29
C SER A 10 21.95 -32.84 -16.64
N ARG A 11 22.74 -32.10 -17.43
CA ARG A 11 23.54 -30.95 -16.94
C ARG A 11 23.10 -29.60 -17.49
N GLU A 12 21.92 -29.57 -18.12
CA GLU A 12 21.07 -28.39 -18.08
C GLU A 12 20.47 -28.40 -16.67
N LYS A 13 21.20 -27.99 -15.64
CA LYS A 13 21.13 -26.61 -15.17
C LYS A 13 19.73 -26.00 -15.34
N GLU A 14 18.70 -26.78 -14.99
CA GLU A 14 17.51 -26.31 -14.29
C GLU A 14 17.93 -25.71 -12.93
N ARG A 15 18.89 -24.78 -12.97
CA ARG A 15 19.02 -23.69 -12.00
C ARG A 15 17.96 -22.68 -12.43
N PHE A 16 16.72 -23.12 -12.48
CA PHE A 16 15.62 -22.23 -12.16
C PHE A 16 15.85 -21.92 -10.68
N VAL A 17 16.73 -20.94 -10.48
CA VAL A 17 16.92 -20.21 -9.25
C VAL A 17 15.51 -19.84 -8.83
N SER A 18 14.97 -20.57 -7.84
CA SER A 18 13.60 -20.39 -7.41
C SER A 18 13.43 -18.91 -7.14
N LEU A 19 12.54 -18.24 -7.87
CA LEU A 19 12.33 -16.79 -7.82
C LEU A 19 11.67 -16.41 -6.48
N GLY A 20 12.38 -16.66 -5.40
CA GLY A 20 12.01 -16.31 -4.06
C GLY A 20 12.49 -14.90 -3.71
N PRO A 21 11.91 -14.31 -2.66
CA PRO A 21 12.36 -13.02 -2.15
C PRO A 21 13.85 -13.04 -1.74
N ALA A 22 14.36 -14.19 -1.30
CA ALA A 22 15.78 -14.36 -0.94
C ALA A 22 16.70 -14.22 -2.16
N GLU A 23 16.40 -14.88 -3.27
CA GLU A 23 17.15 -14.78 -4.53
C GLU A 23 17.12 -13.36 -5.11
N ILE A 24 15.94 -12.71 -5.10
CA ILE A 24 15.83 -11.30 -5.52
C ILE A 24 16.73 -10.42 -4.64
N LEU A 25 16.79 -10.66 -3.33
CA LEU A 25 17.66 -9.91 -2.42
C LEU A 25 19.15 -10.08 -2.77
N VAL A 26 19.60 -11.29 -3.10
CA VAL A 26 21.00 -11.53 -3.51
C VAL A 26 21.34 -10.76 -4.79
N ILE A 27 20.47 -10.82 -5.80
CA ILE A 27 20.67 -10.07 -7.05
C ILE A 27 20.67 -8.56 -6.77
N PHE A 28 19.77 -8.10 -5.88
CA PHE A 28 19.70 -6.71 -5.48
C PHE A 28 20.99 -6.25 -4.80
N VAL A 29 21.57 -7.03 -3.89
CA VAL A 29 22.86 -6.72 -3.26
C VAL A 29 23.99 -6.61 -4.29
N ILE A 30 24.04 -7.53 -5.27
CA ILE A 30 25.03 -7.46 -6.35
C ILE A 30 24.82 -6.18 -7.19
N ALA A 31 23.57 -5.86 -7.54
CA ALA A 31 23.25 -4.64 -8.27
C ALA A 31 23.60 -3.38 -7.46
N LEU A 32 23.37 -3.38 -6.14
CA LEU A 32 23.75 -2.31 -5.23
C LEU A 32 25.27 -2.15 -5.11
N LEU A 33 26.06 -3.22 -5.26
CA LEU A 33 27.52 -3.13 -5.26
C LEU A 33 28.04 -2.50 -6.57
N VAL A 34 27.43 -2.86 -7.70
CA VAL A 34 27.81 -2.32 -9.03
C VAL A 34 27.36 -0.87 -9.20
N PHE A 35 26.09 -0.60 -8.90
CA PHE A 35 25.49 0.73 -9.09
C PHE A 35 25.61 1.62 -7.85
N GLY A 36 25.65 1.06 -6.64
CA GLY A 36 25.67 1.80 -5.38
C GLY A 36 24.26 1.96 -4.76
N PRO A 37 24.14 1.93 -3.41
CA PRO A 37 22.85 2.05 -2.72
C PRO A 37 22.18 3.41 -2.85
N GLN A 38 22.94 4.44 -3.24
CA GLN A 38 22.40 5.78 -3.51
C GLN A 38 21.88 5.92 -4.95
N ARG A 39 22.36 5.13 -5.92
CA ARG A 39 21.96 5.29 -7.34
C ARG A 39 20.59 4.70 -7.64
N LEU A 40 20.25 3.55 -7.08
CA LEU A 40 18.92 2.94 -7.26
C LEU A 40 17.76 3.85 -6.80
N PRO A 41 17.77 4.45 -5.59
CA PRO A 41 16.70 5.35 -5.18
C PRO A 41 16.68 6.63 -6.01
N GLU A 42 17.84 7.13 -6.46
CA GLU A 42 17.91 8.30 -7.33
C GLU A 42 17.24 8.04 -8.69
N ILE A 43 17.58 6.93 -9.35
CA ILE A 43 16.92 6.51 -10.61
C ILE A 43 15.43 6.26 -10.38
N GLY A 44 15.06 5.60 -9.28
CA GLY A 44 13.66 5.36 -8.91
C GLY A 44 12.87 6.65 -8.70
N ARG A 45 13.47 7.69 -8.12
CA ARG A 45 12.84 9.02 -7.98
C ARG A 45 12.62 9.69 -9.33
N GLN A 46 13.57 9.56 -10.25
CA GLN A 46 13.47 10.12 -11.60
C GLN A 46 12.40 9.40 -12.43
N VAL A 47 12.44 8.06 -12.45
CA VAL A 47 11.45 7.21 -13.11
C VAL A 47 10.06 7.41 -12.49
N GLY A 48 9.97 7.51 -11.16
CA GLY A 48 8.72 7.71 -10.44
C GLY A 48 8.03 9.03 -10.76
N LYS A 49 8.81 10.11 -10.94
CA LYS A 49 8.28 11.40 -11.43
C LYS A 49 7.72 11.26 -12.85
N GLY A 50 8.44 10.60 -13.75
CA GLY A 50 7.96 10.34 -15.11
C GLY A 50 6.69 9.47 -15.14
N MET A 51 6.65 8.42 -14.34
CA MET A 51 5.49 7.52 -14.22
C MET A 51 4.25 8.25 -13.68
N ARG A 52 4.43 9.22 -12.77
CA ARG A 52 3.34 10.05 -12.27
C ARG A 52 2.75 10.94 -13.37
N GLU A 53 3.60 11.50 -14.23
CA GLU A 53 3.14 12.30 -15.38
C GLU A 53 2.43 11.42 -16.42
N ILE A 54 2.96 10.22 -16.69
CA ILE A 54 2.31 9.23 -17.58
C ILE A 54 0.92 8.86 -17.05
N ARG A 55 0.76 8.59 -15.75
CA ARG A 55 -0.55 8.30 -15.15
C ARG A 55 -1.52 9.47 -15.28
N LYS A 56 -1.05 10.70 -15.10
CA LYS A 56 -1.88 11.90 -15.26
C LYS A 56 -2.35 12.05 -16.70
N PHE A 57 -1.46 11.87 -17.67
CA PHE A 57 -1.80 11.87 -19.09
C PHE A 57 -2.81 10.75 -19.44
N GLN A 58 -2.58 9.52 -18.94
CA GLN A 58 -3.53 8.41 -19.12
C GLN A 58 -4.92 8.73 -18.54
N GLN A 59 -4.99 9.41 -17.40
CA GLN A 59 -6.25 9.82 -16.79
C GLN A 59 -6.95 10.88 -17.63
N SER A 60 -6.24 11.91 -18.08
CA SER A 60 -6.79 12.95 -18.94
C SER A 60 -7.32 12.37 -20.24
N LEU A 61 -6.54 11.51 -20.91
CA LEU A 61 -7.00 10.84 -22.12
C LEU A 61 -8.27 10.02 -21.90
N ARG A 62 -8.34 9.25 -20.81
CA ARG A 62 -9.55 8.47 -20.48
C ARG A 62 -10.77 9.36 -20.31
N SER A 63 -10.62 10.47 -19.59
CA SER A 63 -11.70 11.46 -19.43
C SER A 63 -12.10 12.08 -20.77
N ASP A 64 -11.15 12.48 -21.60
CA ASP A 64 -11.44 13.08 -22.92
C ASP A 64 -12.16 12.08 -23.84
N PHE A 65 -11.77 10.80 -23.82
CA PHE A 65 -12.46 9.74 -24.57
C PHE A 65 -13.87 9.47 -24.03
N ASP A 66 -14.03 9.37 -22.71
CA ASP A 66 -15.34 9.15 -22.09
C ASP A 66 -16.30 10.32 -22.37
N ASP A 67 -15.81 11.56 -22.37
CA ASP A 67 -16.61 12.75 -22.68
C ASP A 67 -17.05 12.77 -24.15
N VAL A 68 -16.17 12.45 -25.10
CA VAL A 68 -16.52 12.38 -26.53
C VAL A 68 -17.49 11.24 -26.82
N LEU A 69 -17.31 10.07 -26.19
CA LEU A 69 -18.24 8.95 -26.32
C LEU A 69 -19.61 9.27 -25.68
N ALA A 70 -19.63 10.00 -24.57
CA ALA A 70 -20.88 10.43 -23.94
C ALA A 70 -21.65 11.41 -24.84
N ASP A 71 -20.95 12.33 -25.51
CA ASP A 71 -21.54 13.29 -26.46
C ASP A 71 -22.14 12.57 -27.70
N ASP A 72 -21.43 11.58 -28.24
CA ASP A 72 -21.86 10.80 -29.42
C ASP A 72 -23.02 9.83 -29.09
N LEU A 73 -23.12 9.33 -27.85
CA LEU A 73 -24.26 8.53 -27.39
C LEU A 73 -25.47 9.38 -27.03
N SER A 74 -25.31 10.64 -26.61
CA SER A 74 -26.44 11.50 -26.25
C SER A 74 -27.35 11.87 -27.43
N ASP A 75 -26.88 11.76 -28.68
CA ASP A 75 -27.70 11.93 -29.89
C ASP A 75 -28.51 10.67 -30.26
N GLN A 76 -28.28 9.52 -29.63
CA GLN A 76 -28.92 8.23 -29.97
C GLN A 76 -29.57 7.50 -28.77
N VAL A 77 -29.96 8.20 -27.72
CA VAL A 77 -30.79 7.64 -26.63
C VAL A 77 -32.24 8.11 -26.79
N GLU A 78 -33.02 7.35 -27.56
CA GLU A 78 -34.45 7.22 -27.33
C GLU A 78 -34.64 6.79 -25.85
N PRO A 79 -35.53 7.42 -25.07
CA PRO A 79 -35.69 7.11 -23.66
C PRO A 79 -36.13 5.66 -23.50
N ALA A 80 -35.20 4.78 -23.14
CA ALA A 80 -35.50 3.38 -22.89
C ALA A 80 -36.56 3.30 -21.78
N PRO A 81 -37.58 2.43 -21.92
CA PRO A 81 -38.63 2.28 -20.93
C PRO A 81 -38.02 1.97 -19.56
N ILE A 82 -38.45 2.70 -18.54
CA ILE A 82 -38.07 2.49 -17.15
C ILE A 82 -38.54 1.09 -16.75
N LEU A 83 -37.65 0.10 -16.79
CA LEU A 83 -37.91 -1.18 -16.14
C LEU A 83 -37.83 -0.95 -14.63
N PRO A 84 -38.81 -1.43 -13.84
CA PRO A 84 -38.82 -1.26 -12.40
C PRO A 84 -37.55 -1.85 -11.78
N PRO A 85 -37.03 -1.25 -10.69
CA PRO A 85 -35.87 -1.78 -9.99
C PRO A 85 -36.23 -3.16 -9.44
N MET A 86 -35.66 -4.21 -10.03
CA MET A 86 -35.58 -5.53 -9.41
C MET A 86 -34.59 -5.40 -8.26
N THR A 87 -35.10 -5.10 -7.07
CA THR A 87 -34.34 -5.19 -5.82
C THR A 87 -33.96 -6.64 -5.57
N PRO A 88 -32.67 -6.99 -5.44
CA PRO A 88 -32.29 -8.16 -4.69
C PRO A 88 -32.56 -7.84 -3.22
N ASP A 89 -33.72 -8.30 -2.76
CA ASP A 89 -33.98 -8.63 -1.37
C ASP A 89 -32.85 -9.53 -0.85
N ALA A 90 -32.06 -9.02 0.08
CA ALA A 90 -31.26 -9.80 1.02
C ALA A 90 -30.73 -8.88 2.13
N SER A 91 -31.62 -8.45 3.02
CA SER A 91 -31.26 -8.29 4.43
C SER A 91 -31.45 -9.67 5.08
N PRO A 92 -30.43 -10.17 5.79
CA PRO A 92 -30.63 -10.11 7.22
C PRO A 92 -29.48 -9.34 7.87
N ALA A 93 -29.88 -8.24 8.48
CA ALA A 93 -29.29 -7.77 9.71
C ALA A 93 -28.98 -8.96 10.64
N GLY A 94 -27.70 -9.11 10.99
CA GLY A 94 -27.23 -10.05 11.98
C GLY A 94 -25.75 -9.86 12.25
N THR A 95 -25.45 -9.21 13.37
CA THR A 95 -24.34 -9.59 14.28
C THR A 95 -22.92 -9.26 13.75
N VAL A 96 -22.20 -8.22 14.20
CA VAL A 96 -22.00 -7.74 15.58
C VAL A 96 -21.71 -6.24 15.61
N ALA A 97 -22.56 -5.48 16.28
CA ALA A 97 -22.17 -4.30 17.02
C ALA A 97 -22.75 -4.49 18.42
N GLU A 98 -21.94 -5.03 19.33
CA GLU A 98 -22.24 -5.02 20.76
C GLU A 98 -21.43 -3.86 21.38
N THR A 99 -22.18 -2.83 21.70
CA THR A 99 -21.82 -1.66 22.51
C THR A 99 -21.76 -2.01 24.00
N GLY A 100 -20.91 -1.30 24.75
CA GLY A 100 -21.00 -1.13 26.21
C GLY A 100 -20.13 -2.11 26.99
N ASP A 101 -19.01 -1.68 27.56
CA ASP A 101 -18.97 -1.05 28.89
C ASP A 101 -19.90 -1.75 29.90
N THR A 102 -19.34 -2.66 30.70
CA THR A 102 -19.40 -2.67 32.17
C THR A 102 -18.63 -3.89 32.67
N THR A 103 -17.53 -3.68 33.41
CA THR A 103 -17.25 -4.35 34.69
C THR A 103 -15.95 -3.78 35.23
N SER A 104 -16.09 -2.74 36.05
CA SER A 104 -15.22 -2.60 37.21
C SER A 104 -15.45 -3.79 38.14
N THR A 105 -14.38 -4.48 38.55
CA THR A 105 -14.10 -4.97 39.92
C THR A 105 -12.70 -5.61 39.92
N PRO A 106 -11.90 -5.40 40.98
CA PRO A 106 -10.48 -5.07 40.87
C PRO A 106 -9.57 -6.29 41.06
N ASP A 107 -8.39 -6.24 40.45
CA ASP A 107 -7.25 -7.01 40.98
C ASP A 107 -6.04 -6.09 41.13
N VAL A 108 -5.48 -6.17 42.32
CA VAL A 108 -4.44 -5.37 42.93
C VAL A 108 -3.12 -6.05 42.60
N ALA A 109 -2.27 -5.45 41.78
CA ALA A 109 -0.81 -5.55 41.93
C ALA A 109 -0.09 -4.84 40.78
N ASP A 110 0.76 -3.89 41.19
CA ASP A 110 2.13 -3.81 40.71
C ASP A 110 2.35 -3.36 39.25
N ALA A 111 2.56 -2.05 39.07
CA ALA A 111 3.82 -1.52 38.52
C ALA A 111 3.69 -0.02 38.27
N MET A 112 4.36 0.76 39.11
CA MET A 112 4.57 2.20 38.93
C MET A 112 5.46 2.45 37.70
N PRO A 113 5.02 3.18 36.66
CA PRO A 113 5.94 3.68 35.64
C PRO A 113 6.70 4.90 36.18
N PRO A 114 8.03 5.01 35.95
CA PRO A 114 8.82 6.17 36.38
C PRO A 114 8.43 7.42 35.59
N ALA A 115 8.22 8.54 36.29
CA ALA A 115 7.86 9.82 35.69
C ALA A 115 9.05 10.39 34.87
N PRO A 116 8.81 10.89 33.63
CA PRO A 116 9.83 11.62 32.89
C PRO A 116 10.08 13.01 33.50
N PRO A 117 11.32 13.54 33.43
CA PRO A 117 11.70 14.81 34.06
C PRO A 117 10.96 16.00 33.42
N MET A 118 10.29 16.78 34.27
CA MET A 118 9.49 17.95 33.93
C MET A 118 10.41 19.14 33.58
N ALA A 119 10.34 19.63 32.34
CA ALA A 119 11.03 20.86 31.94
C ALA A 119 10.36 22.09 32.61
N PRO A 120 11.11 23.09 33.10
CA PRO A 120 10.54 24.24 33.80
C PRO A 120 9.72 25.16 32.88
N ASP A 121 8.49 25.50 33.30
CA ASP A 121 7.56 26.42 32.64
C ASP A 121 8.10 27.86 32.67
N PRO A 122 8.31 28.53 31.52
CA PRO A 122 8.85 29.89 31.44
C PRO A 122 7.88 30.99 31.91
N ARG A 123 6.68 30.66 32.41
CA ARG A 123 5.69 31.66 32.87
C ARG A 123 5.74 31.98 34.36
N HIS A 124 6.79 31.58 35.06
CA HIS A 124 7.01 32.00 36.45
C HIS A 124 8.18 32.98 36.56
N ARG A 125 7.92 34.25 36.23
CA ARG A 125 8.79 35.36 36.63
C ARG A 125 8.27 35.88 37.98
N PRO A 126 9.02 35.75 39.09
CA PRO A 126 8.59 36.31 40.37
C PRO A 126 8.57 37.83 40.29
N SER A 127 7.45 38.43 40.71
CA SER A 127 7.33 39.87 40.93
C SER A 127 8.32 40.30 42.03
N PRO A 128 9.01 41.44 41.90
CA PRO A 128 9.88 41.93 42.96
C PRO A 128 9.05 42.26 44.21
N PRO A 129 9.57 41.98 45.42
CA PRO A 129 8.89 42.36 46.66
C PRO A 129 8.94 43.88 46.83
N ASP A 130 7.80 44.46 47.22
CA ASP A 130 7.69 45.85 47.67
C ASP A 130 8.43 46.02 49.02
N ALA A 131 9.52 46.78 49.01
CA ALA A 131 10.21 47.30 50.19
C ALA A 131 11.02 48.56 49.84
#